data_AF-A0A3B9MJ34-F1
#
_entry.id   AF-A0A3B9MJ34-F1
#
_cell.length_a   1.000
_cell.length_b   1.000
_cell.length_c   1.000
_cell.angle_alpha   90.00
_cell.angle_beta   90.00
_cell.angle_gamma   90.00
#
_symmetry.space_group_name_H-M   'P 1'
#
loop_
_entity.id
_entity.type
_entity.pdbx_description
1 polymer ?
#
loop_
_entity_poly.entity_id
_entity_poly.type
_entity_poly.pdbx_seq_one_letter_code
_entity_poly.pdbx_strand_id
1 'polypeptide(L)'
;MNEPLRDEFISGDEEYRYAYVEDFLNTYIATQIRVLREQRGLKQEELAEAIGTKQSGISRLENVNHSRWKTETLRKVARALNVRLKISFETFGSLLGEDANFSKESLKRPKFEDDPFFVKQDIQAIASNTGEVVRSQLHAVAITASTQPGLPFDQSGLAQNAISGGAIS
;
A
#
# COMPACT_ATOMS: atom_id res chain seq x y z
N MET A 1 -24.67 -10.17 10.84
CA MET A 1 -24.92 -11.49 10.20
C MET A 1 -26.39 -11.51 9.84
N ASN A 2 -26.76 -11.89 8.62
CA ASN A 2 -28.17 -12.00 8.27
C ASN A 2 -28.66 -13.34 8.84
N GLU A 3 -29.35 -13.31 9.99
CA GLU A 3 -29.81 -14.51 10.71
C GLU A 3 -30.53 -15.56 9.82
N PRO A 4 -31.36 -15.19 8.81
CA PRO A 4 -32.03 -16.17 7.95
C PRO A 4 -31.07 -17.08 7.16
N LEU A 5 -29.96 -16.54 6.64
CA LEU A 5 -29.01 -17.33 5.84
C LEU A 5 -28.25 -18.34 6.72
N ARG A 6 -28.00 -18.00 7.98
CA ARG A 6 -27.36 -18.92 8.93
C ARG A 6 -28.26 -20.12 9.21
N ASP A 7 -29.54 -19.88 9.43
CA ASP A 7 -30.50 -20.93 9.74
C ASP A 7 -30.77 -21.82 8.52
N GLU A 8 -30.82 -21.25 7.31
CA GLU A 8 -30.84 -22.01 6.04
C GLU A 8 -29.60 -22.91 5.90
N PHE A 9 -28.41 -22.41 6.21
CA PHE A 9 -27.17 -23.20 6.15
C PHE A 9 -27.12 -24.35 7.16
N ILE A 10 -27.72 -24.15 8.34
CA ILE A 10 -27.80 -25.17 9.40
C ILE A 10 -28.87 -26.21 9.08
N SER A 11 -30.01 -25.77 8.54
CA SER A 11 -31.16 -26.64 8.24
C SER A 11 -31.06 -27.32 6.88
N GLY A 12 -30.22 -26.81 5.98
CA GLY A 12 -29.96 -27.37 4.65
C GLY A 12 -29.14 -28.67 4.68
N ASP A 13 -29.25 -29.44 3.61
CA ASP A 13 -28.49 -30.67 3.41
C ASP A 13 -27.05 -30.40 2.93
N GLU A 14 -26.29 -31.46 2.67
CA GLU A 14 -24.94 -31.35 2.12
C GLU A 14 -24.92 -30.71 0.73
N GLU A 15 -25.87 -31.05 -0.12
CA GLU A 15 -25.94 -30.56 -1.50
C GLU A 15 -26.17 -29.04 -1.55
N TYR A 16 -27.10 -28.52 -0.75
CA TYR A 16 -27.34 -27.09 -0.59
C TYR A 16 -26.07 -26.35 -0.13
N ARG A 17 -25.37 -26.88 0.88
CA ARG A 17 -24.15 -26.24 1.41
C ARG A 17 -23.06 -26.13 0.36
N TYR A 18 -22.83 -27.18 -0.43
CA TYR A 18 -21.83 -27.14 -1.49
C TYR A 18 -22.25 -26.29 -2.68
N ALA A 19 -23.54 -26.30 -3.06
CA ALA A 19 -24.04 -25.40 -4.10
C ALA A 19 -23.81 -23.93 -3.72
N TYR A 20 -24.13 -23.55 -2.49
CA TYR A 20 -23.87 -22.21 -1.99
C TYR A 20 -22.38 -21.86 -1.96
N VAL A 21 -21.53 -22.78 -1.48
CA VAL A 21 -20.06 -22.58 -1.46
C VAL A 21 -19.54 -22.28 -2.86
N GLU A 22 -19.95 -23.06 -3.85
CA GLU A 22 -19.52 -22.86 -5.24
C GLU A 22 -20.03 -21.54 -5.79
N ASP A 23 -21.32 -21.22 -5.62
CA ASP A 23 -21.90 -19.96 -6.11
C ASP A 23 -21.27 -18.72 -5.47
N PHE A 24 -21.01 -18.77 -4.15
CA PHE A 24 -20.35 -17.69 -3.45
C PHE A 24 -18.89 -17.54 -3.90
N LEU A 25 -18.13 -18.64 -3.99
CA LEU A 25 -16.76 -18.62 -4.50
C LEU A 25 -16.71 -18.02 -5.90
N ASN A 26 -17.68 -18.37 -6.75
CA ASN A 26 -17.73 -17.89 -8.12
C ASN A 26 -17.97 -16.39 -8.19
N THR A 27 -18.98 -15.94 -7.44
CA THR A 27 -19.32 -14.52 -7.31
C THR A 27 -18.15 -13.73 -6.76
N TYR A 28 -17.48 -14.24 -5.72
CA TYR A 28 -16.38 -13.57 -5.05
C TYR A 28 -15.19 -13.36 -5.99
N ILE A 29 -14.71 -14.42 -6.65
CA ILE A 29 -13.55 -14.33 -7.54
C ILE A 29 -13.82 -13.44 -8.75
N ALA A 30 -14.97 -13.63 -9.42
CA ALA A 30 -15.33 -12.82 -10.58
C ALA A 30 -15.44 -11.33 -10.23
N THR A 31 -16.10 -11.01 -9.11
CA THR A 31 -16.25 -9.63 -8.66
C THR A 31 -14.92 -9.04 -8.23
N GLN A 32 -14.07 -9.78 -7.52
CA GLN A 32 -12.77 -9.30 -7.09
C GLN A 32 -11.87 -8.95 -8.28
N ILE A 33 -11.82 -9.80 -9.31
CA ILE A 33 -11.06 -9.52 -10.54
C ILE A 33 -11.53 -8.19 -11.15
N ARG A 34 -12.85 -8.01 -11.30
CA ARG A 34 -13.43 -6.78 -11.84
C ARG A 34 -13.09 -5.56 -10.99
N VAL A 35 -13.30 -5.64 -9.67
CA VAL A 35 -13.04 -4.54 -8.74
C VAL A 35 -11.58 -4.12 -8.80
N LEU A 36 -10.65 -5.07 -8.75
CA LEU A 36 -9.22 -4.77 -8.84
C LEU A 36 -8.85 -4.20 -10.21
N ARG A 37 -9.38 -4.75 -11.30
CA ARG A 37 -9.15 -4.20 -12.66
C ARG A 37 -9.59 -2.74 -12.74
N GLU A 38 -10.81 -2.43 -12.29
CA GLU A 38 -11.34 -1.06 -12.26
C GLU A 38 -10.51 -0.16 -11.31
N GLN A 39 -10.10 -0.67 -10.15
CA GLN A 39 -9.23 0.05 -9.22
C GLN A 39 -7.87 0.41 -9.83
N ARG A 40 -7.38 -0.39 -10.78
CA ARG A 40 -6.16 -0.09 -11.55
C ARG A 40 -6.41 0.78 -12.79
N GLY A 41 -7.65 1.17 -13.05
CA GLY A 41 -8.01 1.97 -14.22
C GLY A 41 -7.95 1.20 -15.54
N LEU A 42 -7.90 -0.13 -15.50
CA LEU A 42 -7.75 -0.97 -16.68
C LEU A 42 -9.10 -1.30 -17.32
N LYS A 43 -9.17 -1.28 -18.64
CA LYS A 43 -10.21 -1.91 -19.45
C LYS A 43 -10.00 -3.43 -19.49
N GLN A 44 -11.06 -4.16 -19.85
CA GLN A 44 -10.95 -5.62 -20.01
C GLN A 44 -9.94 -6.01 -21.09
N GLU A 45 -9.81 -5.23 -22.17
CA GLU A 45 -8.83 -5.45 -23.24
C GLU A 45 -7.39 -5.35 -22.74
N GLU A 46 -7.10 -4.37 -21.88
CA GLU A 46 -5.76 -4.14 -21.33
C GLU A 46 -5.36 -5.26 -20.37
N LEU A 47 -6.29 -5.74 -19.52
CA LEU A 47 -6.04 -6.92 -18.69
C LEU A 47 -5.88 -8.18 -19.54
N ALA A 48 -6.64 -8.30 -20.64
CA ALA A 48 -6.55 -9.44 -21.55
C ALA A 48 -5.17 -9.54 -22.19
N GLU A 49 -4.66 -8.41 -22.70
CA GLU A 49 -3.31 -8.29 -23.25
C GLU A 49 -2.25 -8.67 -22.21
N ALA A 50 -2.35 -8.14 -21.00
CA ALA A 50 -1.39 -8.39 -19.92
C ALA A 50 -1.28 -9.87 -19.52
N ILE A 51 -2.35 -10.66 -19.68
CA ILE A 51 -2.34 -12.11 -19.35
C ILE A 51 -2.29 -13.01 -20.59
N GLY A 52 -2.19 -12.45 -21.80
CA GLY A 52 -2.11 -13.18 -23.06
C GLY A 52 -3.41 -13.90 -23.44
N THR A 53 -4.56 -13.22 -23.31
CA THR A 53 -5.87 -13.73 -23.72
C THR A 53 -6.66 -12.69 -24.54
N LYS A 54 -7.89 -13.02 -24.94
CA LYS A 54 -8.82 -12.09 -25.60
C LYS A 54 -9.71 -11.40 -24.58
N GLN A 55 -10.28 -10.24 -24.90
CA GLN A 55 -11.24 -9.53 -24.03
C GLN A 55 -12.42 -10.42 -23.60
N SER A 56 -12.91 -11.29 -24.49
CA SER A 56 -13.94 -12.28 -24.12
C SER A 56 -13.49 -13.27 -23.05
N GLY A 57 -12.19 -13.53 -22.93
CA GLY A 57 -11.59 -14.30 -21.83
C GLY A 57 -11.76 -13.59 -20.49
N ILE A 58 -11.47 -12.29 -20.44
CA ILE A 58 -11.68 -11.48 -19.23
C ILE A 58 -13.16 -11.35 -18.90
N SER A 59 -14.02 -11.14 -19.90
CA SER A 59 -15.47 -11.12 -19.71
C SER A 59 -16.00 -12.40 -19.06
N ARG A 60 -15.48 -13.58 -19.45
CA ARG A 60 -15.81 -14.85 -18.77
C ARG A 60 -15.28 -14.92 -17.35
N LEU A 61 -14.07 -14.43 -17.08
CA LEU A 61 -13.50 -14.41 -15.73
C LEU A 61 -14.25 -13.48 -14.79
N GLU A 62 -14.88 -12.42 -15.31
CA GLU A 62 -15.67 -11.45 -14.54
C GLU A 62 -17.17 -11.80 -14.48
N ASN A 63 -17.58 -12.93 -15.05
CA ASN A 63 -18.96 -13.38 -15.04
C ASN A 63 -19.21 -14.36 -13.88
N VAL A 64 -20.08 -13.97 -12.94
CA VAL A 64 -20.45 -14.77 -11.76
C VAL A 64 -21.09 -16.11 -12.13
N ASN A 65 -21.76 -16.19 -13.29
CA ASN A 65 -22.39 -17.41 -13.78
C ASN A 65 -21.41 -18.33 -14.55
N HIS A 66 -20.11 -18.00 -14.57
CA HIS A 66 -19.10 -18.75 -15.33
C HIS A 66 -17.95 -19.22 -14.41
N SER A 67 -18.04 -20.45 -13.93
CA SER A 67 -17.27 -20.98 -12.80
C SER A 67 -16.02 -21.81 -13.13
N ARG A 68 -15.35 -21.54 -14.26
CA ARG A 68 -14.19 -22.36 -14.68
C ARG A 68 -12.94 -21.54 -14.93
N TRP A 69 -12.11 -21.40 -13.90
CA TRP A 69 -10.72 -20.94 -14.00
C TRP A 69 -9.74 -22.01 -13.53
N LYS A 70 -8.56 -22.01 -14.14
CA LYS A 70 -7.40 -22.75 -13.63
C LYS A 70 -6.64 -21.85 -12.68
N THR A 71 -6.03 -22.42 -11.65
CA THR A 71 -5.13 -21.70 -10.73
C THR A 71 -4.04 -20.92 -11.47
N GLU A 72 -3.55 -21.45 -12.59
CA GLU A 72 -2.60 -20.77 -13.45
C GLU A 72 -3.14 -19.45 -14.03
N THR A 73 -4.40 -19.42 -14.47
CA THR A 73 -5.05 -18.19 -14.94
C THR A 73 -5.17 -17.17 -13.82
N LEU A 74 -5.57 -17.60 -12.61
CA LEU A 74 -5.65 -16.71 -11.45
C LEU A 74 -4.28 -16.12 -11.07
N ARG A 75 -3.20 -16.90 -11.16
CA ARG A 75 -1.83 -16.40 -10.94
C ARG A 75 -1.44 -15.33 -11.95
N LYS A 76 -1.77 -15.52 -13.23
CA LYS A 76 -1.51 -14.51 -14.28
C LYS A 76 -2.28 -13.22 -14.02
N VAL A 77 -3.56 -13.33 -13.68
CA VAL A 77 -4.40 -12.18 -13.31
C VAL A 77 -3.83 -11.45 -12.10
N ALA A 78 -3.46 -12.18 -11.03
CA ALA A 78 -2.85 -11.58 -9.84
C ALA A 78 -1.56 -10.81 -10.18
N ARG A 79 -0.69 -11.39 -11.02
CA ARG A 79 0.53 -10.73 -11.50
C ARG A 79 0.24 -9.47 -12.31
N ALA A 80 -0.69 -9.54 -13.28
CA ALA A 80 -1.08 -8.39 -14.10
C ALA A 80 -1.70 -7.26 -13.25
N LEU A 81 -2.42 -7.63 -12.19
CA LEU A 81 -2.99 -6.72 -11.21
C LEU A 81 -2.03 -6.41 -10.06
N ASN A 82 -0.73 -6.71 -10.13
CA ASN A 82 0.27 -6.47 -9.07
C ASN A 82 -0.25 -6.77 -7.65
N VAL A 83 -0.79 -7.98 -7.45
CA VAL A 83 -1.23 -8.53 -6.16
C VAL A 83 -0.83 -10.02 -6.08
N ARG A 84 -0.89 -10.61 -4.89
CA ARG A 84 -0.64 -12.05 -4.71
C ARG A 84 -1.92 -12.87 -4.70
N LEU A 85 -1.86 -14.11 -5.19
CA LEU A 85 -2.91 -15.11 -5.01
C LEU A 85 -2.76 -15.79 -3.64
N LYS A 86 -3.86 -15.90 -2.87
CA LYS A 86 -3.95 -16.69 -1.63
C LYS A 86 -5.02 -17.76 -1.83
N ILE A 87 -4.70 -19.02 -1.52
CA ILE A 87 -5.66 -20.14 -1.51
C ILE A 87 -5.50 -20.85 -0.16
N SER A 88 -6.61 -21.14 0.52
CA SER A 88 -6.67 -21.89 1.78
C SER A 88 -7.95 -22.72 1.83
N PHE A 89 -7.94 -23.80 2.64
CA PHE A 89 -9.16 -24.50 3.02
C PHE A 89 -9.71 -23.84 4.28
N GLU A 90 -11.01 -23.55 4.29
CA GLU A 90 -11.68 -22.76 5.33
C GLU A 90 -12.96 -23.47 5.80
N THR A 91 -13.55 -23.02 6.92
CA THR A 91 -14.79 -23.59 7.47
C THR A 91 -16.04 -23.00 6.81
N PHE A 92 -17.17 -23.71 6.81
CA PHE A 92 -18.44 -23.14 6.33
C PHE A 92 -18.86 -21.86 7.07
N GLY A 93 -18.58 -21.77 8.37
CA GLY A 93 -18.93 -20.59 9.17
C GLY A 93 -18.19 -19.32 8.75
N SER A 94 -16.94 -19.43 8.27
CA SER A 94 -16.20 -18.25 7.78
C SER A 94 -16.81 -17.70 6.49
N LEU A 95 -17.36 -18.54 5.62
CA LEU A 95 -18.06 -18.11 4.41
C LEU A 95 -19.26 -17.20 4.74
N LEU A 96 -20.08 -17.54 5.74
CA LEU A 96 -21.20 -16.68 6.16
C LEU A 96 -20.73 -15.30 6.64
N GLY A 97 -19.55 -15.26 7.28
CA GLY A 97 -18.90 -14.01 7.67
C GLY A 97 -18.38 -13.21 6.48
N GLU A 98 -17.78 -13.87 5.49
CA GLU A 98 -17.30 -13.24 4.26
C GLU A 98 -18.45 -12.65 3.43
N ASP A 99 -19.52 -13.42 3.27
CA ASP A 99 -20.71 -13.02 2.52
C ASP A 99 -21.42 -11.83 3.17
N ALA A 100 -21.61 -11.86 4.50
CA ALA A 100 -22.20 -10.72 5.23
C ALA A 100 -21.38 -9.42 5.10
N ASN A 101 -20.08 -9.51 4.81
CA ASN A 101 -19.18 -8.37 4.62
C ASN A 101 -18.81 -8.14 3.14
N PHE A 102 -19.46 -8.84 2.22
CA PHE A 102 -19.15 -8.79 0.80
C PHE A 102 -19.56 -7.44 0.22
N SER A 103 -18.59 -6.67 -0.24
CA SER A 103 -18.80 -5.34 -0.80
C SER A 103 -17.66 -4.97 -1.73
N LYS A 104 -17.87 -3.99 -2.61
CA LYS A 104 -16.80 -3.46 -3.47
C LYS A 104 -15.58 -3.02 -2.67
N GLU A 105 -15.79 -2.40 -1.51
CA GLU A 105 -14.71 -1.91 -0.66
C GLU A 105 -13.90 -3.04 -0.02
N SER A 106 -14.55 -4.11 0.47
CA SER A 106 -13.84 -5.26 1.06
C SER A 106 -13.03 -6.07 0.04
N LEU A 107 -13.33 -5.93 -1.25
CA LEU A 107 -12.61 -6.58 -2.35
C LEU A 107 -11.39 -5.83 -2.88
N LYS A 108 -11.26 -4.53 -2.59
CA LYS A 108 -10.10 -3.72 -3.02
C LYS A 108 -8.81 -4.20 -2.38
N ARG A 109 -7.69 -4.02 -3.07
CA ARG A 109 -6.35 -4.24 -2.52
C ARG A 109 -5.48 -3.03 -2.86
N PRO A 110 -4.72 -2.47 -1.91
CA PRO A 110 -3.80 -1.37 -2.23
C PRO A 110 -2.81 -1.81 -3.31
N LYS A 111 -2.23 -0.84 -4.01
CA LYS A 111 -1.06 -1.15 -4.84
C LYS A 111 0.13 -1.48 -3.92
N PHE A 112 1.17 -2.09 -4.48
CA PHE A 112 2.35 -2.46 -3.69
C PHE A 112 2.99 -1.22 -3.02
N GLU A 113 2.99 -0.10 -3.73
CA GLU A 113 3.58 1.17 -3.27
C GLU A 113 2.75 1.82 -2.13
N ASP A 114 1.46 1.46 -2.04
CA ASP A 114 0.53 1.92 -1.03
C ASP A 114 0.30 0.87 0.08
N ASP A 115 1.06 -0.23 0.08
CA ASP A 115 0.88 -1.31 1.05
C ASP A 115 1.31 -0.81 2.44
N PRO A 116 0.41 -0.84 3.44
CA PRO A 116 0.68 -0.28 4.76
C PRO A 116 1.82 -0.99 5.51
N PHE A 117 2.17 -2.22 5.12
CA PHE A 117 3.31 -2.92 5.70
C PHE A 117 4.64 -2.31 5.24
N PHE A 118 4.78 -1.98 3.95
CA PHE A 118 6.01 -1.41 3.40
C PHE A 118 6.13 0.10 3.67
N VAL A 119 5.03 0.86 3.53
CA VAL A 119 5.02 2.32 3.75
C VAL A 119 5.44 2.70 5.18
N LYS A 120 5.02 1.93 6.19
CA LYS A 120 5.39 2.22 7.59
C LYS A 120 6.87 1.98 7.88
N GLN A 121 7.50 1.03 7.19
CA GLN A 121 8.92 0.75 7.37
C GLN A 121 9.79 1.86 6.77
N ASP A 122 9.38 2.43 5.62
CA ASP A 122 10.08 3.56 5.02
C ASP A 122 10.07 4.79 5.94
N ILE A 123 8.92 5.10 6.56
CA ILE A 123 8.82 6.21 7.53
C ILE A 123 9.73 5.96 8.74
N GLN A 124 9.77 4.74 9.28
CA GLN A 124 10.61 4.41 10.43
C GLN A 124 12.11 4.43 10.08
N ALA A 125 12.50 3.95 8.91
CA ALA A 125 13.88 3.98 8.43
C ALA A 125 14.35 5.42 8.13
N ILE A 126 13.51 6.24 7.50
CA ILE A 126 13.80 7.67 7.24
C ILE A 126 13.89 8.44 8.57
N ALA A 127 12.98 8.22 9.51
CA ALA A 127 13.02 8.86 10.82
C ALA A 127 14.27 8.47 11.62
N SER A 128 14.67 7.19 11.56
CA SER A 128 15.87 6.68 12.22
C SER A 128 17.15 7.27 11.61
N ASN A 129 17.27 7.27 10.29
CA ASN A 129 18.41 7.86 9.58
C ASN A 129 18.49 9.38 9.78
N THR A 130 17.35 10.09 9.74
CA THR A 130 17.32 11.54 9.98
C THR A 130 17.74 11.85 11.42
N GLY A 131 17.28 11.07 12.41
CA GLY A 131 17.69 11.22 13.81
C GLY A 131 19.18 10.96 14.03
N GLU A 132 19.76 9.99 13.33
CA GLU A 132 21.20 9.67 13.40
C GLU A 132 22.07 10.73 12.71
N VAL A 133 21.64 11.25 11.57
CA VAL A 133 22.30 12.37 10.88
C VAL A 133 22.24 13.65 11.74
N VAL A 134 21.10 13.98 12.35
CA VAL A 134 20.99 15.14 13.24
C VAL A 134 21.85 14.97 14.50
N ARG A 135 21.89 13.77 15.11
CA ARG A 135 22.74 13.48 16.27
C ARG A 135 24.23 13.58 15.94
N SER A 136 24.66 13.01 14.82
CA SER A 136 26.07 13.09 14.39
C SER A 136 26.51 14.53 14.07
N GLN A 137 25.64 15.34 13.45
CA GLN A 137 25.91 16.76 13.21
C GLN A 137 25.98 17.58 14.50
N LEU A 138 25.09 17.34 15.48
CA LEU A 138 25.16 18.00 16.79
C LEU A 138 26.45 17.68 17.54
N HIS A 139 26.91 16.42 17.48
CA HIS A 139 28.17 16.01 18.12
C HIS A 139 29.39 16.66 17.45
N ALA A 140 29.38 16.82 16.12
CA ALA A 140 30.45 17.50 15.38
C ALA A 140 30.53 19.01 15.69
N VAL A 141 29.37 19.67 15.85
CA VAL A 141 29.28 21.09 16.25
C VAL A 141 29.74 21.30 17.70
N ALA A 142 29.39 20.39 18.62
CA ALA A 142 29.81 20.48 20.01
C ALA A 142 31.34 20.32 20.18
N ILE A 143 31.98 19.47 19.37
CA ILE A 143 33.45 19.28 19.39
C ILE A 143 34.19 20.50 18.82
N THR A 144 33.63 21.16 17.81
CA THR A 144 34.26 22.36 17.21
C THR A 144 34.12 23.59 18.09
N ALA A 145 33.02 23.74 18.84
CA ALA A 145 32.82 24.86 19.77
C ALA A 145 33.71 24.79 21.04
N SER A 146 34.20 23.61 21.44
CA SER A 146 35.05 23.45 22.63
C SER A 146 36.55 23.67 22.38
N THR A 147 36.97 24.00 21.16
CA THR A 147 38.39 24.09 20.80
C THR A 147 38.73 25.47 20.22
N GLN A 148 38.59 26.52 21.02
CA GLN A 148 39.30 27.78 20.79
C GLN A 148 40.37 27.97 21.88
N PRO A 149 41.66 27.80 21.57
CA PRO A 149 42.75 28.30 22.40
C PRO A 149 42.70 29.83 22.39
N GLY A 150 42.71 30.45 23.57
CA GLY A 150 42.67 31.92 23.71
C GLY A 150 43.80 32.61 22.94
N LEU A 151 43.44 33.60 22.13
CA LEU A 151 44.40 34.50 21.50
C LEU A 151 44.84 35.58 22.53
N PRO A 152 46.13 35.93 22.58
CA PRO A 152 46.62 36.98 23.48
C PRO A 152 46.19 38.35 22.97
N PHE A 153 45.73 39.20 23.88
CA PHE A 153 45.45 40.62 23.64
C PHE A 153 46.78 41.37 23.41
N ASP A 154 47.00 41.88 22.20
CA ASP A 154 48.03 42.89 21.93
C ASP A 154 47.39 44.28 22.00
N GLN A 155 47.78 45.06 23.00
CA GLN A 155 47.46 46.48 23.10
C GLN A 155 48.71 47.29 22.78
N SER A 156 48.94 47.60 21.51
CA SER A 156 49.90 48.65 21.15
C SER A 156 49.54 49.35 19.84
N GLY A 157 49.19 50.63 19.98
CA GLY A 157 49.26 51.61 18.90
C GLY A 157 47.96 51.87 18.15
N LEU A 158 47.35 53.03 18.42
CA LEU A 158 47.21 54.07 17.39
C LEU A 158 46.95 55.41 18.07
N ALA A 159 47.96 56.26 17.93
CA ALA A 159 47.97 57.64 18.36
C ALA A 159 47.00 58.48 17.53
N GLN A 160 46.55 59.55 18.18
CA GLN A 160 45.80 60.68 17.66
C GLN A 160 46.50 61.30 16.45
N ASN A 161 45.72 61.73 15.46
CA ASN A 161 45.94 63.02 14.80
C ASN A 161 44.66 63.51 14.11
N ALA A 162 44.25 64.70 14.54
CA ALA A 162 43.27 65.56 13.91
C ALA A 162 43.93 66.35 12.75
N ILE A 163 43.12 66.87 11.83
CA ILE A 163 43.00 68.30 11.44
C ILE A 163 42.49 68.49 9.99
N SER A 164 41.43 69.32 9.90
CA SER A 164 40.98 70.18 8.78
C SER A 164 40.41 69.53 7.51
N GLY A 165 39.37 70.07 6.84
CA GLY A 165 38.60 71.29 7.08
C GLY A 165 37.75 71.66 5.86
N GLY A 166 36.66 72.39 6.11
CA GLY A 166 35.94 73.26 5.16
C GLY A 166 34.89 72.58 4.26
N ALA A 167 33.84 73.26 3.77
CA ALA A 167 33.16 74.49 4.15
C ALA A 167 31.86 74.53 3.30
N ILE A 168 30.73 74.77 3.97
CA ILE A 168 29.63 75.68 3.61
C ILE A 168 29.29 75.87 2.11
N SER A 169 28.11 75.40 1.71
CA SER A 169 27.00 76.20 1.17
C SER A 169 25.68 75.44 1.36
#